data_AF-H1FX33-F1
#
_entry.id   AF-H1FX33-F1
#
_cell.length_a   1.000
_cell.length_b   1.000
_cell.length_c   1.000
_cell.angle_alpha   90.00
_cell.angle_beta   90.00
_cell.angle_gamma   90.00
#
_symmetry.space_group_name_H-M   'P 1'
#
loop_
_entity.id
_entity.type
_entity.pdbx_description
1 polymer ?
#
loop_
_entity_poly.entity_id
_entity_poly.type
_entity_poly.pdbx_seq_one_letter_code
_entity_poly.pdbx_strand_id
1 'polypeptide(L)'
;MKKLTNRLAFTMIELIFAIVIIALSVMSLPMMSEVTSSGIENNLVQEAIFAAATEANEATSHMWDEHSMNDVNLTEYSRVVNVNNECNATTFKRLGHINRRCINNLALGTFTGTVFNFSINFADHNASLIFIAPTGSSITSAEGYKQNYNSTAVVSNPSSFGLAADNPNSNIKEIQVTITNVTTNEIITVLSAYTANIGEPDLGSGNIYHKGTY
;
A
#
# COMPACT_ATOMS: atom_id res chain seq x y z
N MET A 1 -41.71 -67.89 22.76
CA MET A 1 -41.35 -66.48 22.95
C MET A 1 -39.86 -66.32 22.66
N LYS A 2 -39.48 -65.70 21.53
CA LYS A 2 -38.09 -65.64 21.06
C LYS A 2 -37.72 -64.18 20.77
N LYS A 3 -36.56 -63.77 21.28
CA LYS A 3 -35.75 -62.59 20.93
C LYS A 3 -36.42 -61.20 21.03
N LEU A 4 -36.38 -60.59 22.22
CA LEU A 4 -36.54 -59.14 22.40
C LEU A 4 -35.27 -58.43 22.92
N THR A 5 -34.23 -59.16 23.31
CA THR A 5 -33.02 -58.61 23.93
C THR A 5 -31.96 -58.07 22.95
N ASN A 6 -31.98 -58.47 21.68
CA ASN A 6 -30.96 -58.04 20.70
C ASN A 6 -31.16 -56.61 20.17
N ARG A 7 -32.35 -55.99 20.32
CA ARG A 7 -32.60 -54.62 19.85
C ARG A 7 -32.14 -53.54 20.83
N LEU A 8 -32.19 -53.82 22.13
CA LEU A 8 -31.80 -52.85 23.18
C LEU A 8 -30.28 -52.61 23.24
N ALA A 9 -29.47 -53.64 22.93
CA ALA A 9 -28.02 -53.49 22.87
C ALA A 9 -27.56 -52.66 21.65
N PHE A 10 -28.28 -52.77 20.52
CA PHE A 10 -28.00 -52.00 19.31
C PHE A 10 -28.31 -50.50 19.50
N THR A 11 -29.38 -50.17 20.23
CA THR A 11 -29.74 -48.78 20.53
C THR A 11 -28.79 -48.09 21.52
N MET A 12 -28.14 -48.84 22.41
CA MET A 12 -27.15 -48.29 23.38
C MET A 12 -25.84 -47.89 22.70
N ILE A 13 -25.35 -48.72 21.77
CA ILE A 13 -24.11 -48.42 21.05
C ILE A 13 -24.30 -47.27 20.04
N GLU A 14 -25.47 -47.20 19.41
CA GLU A 14 -25.83 -46.10 18.51
C GLU A 14 -25.90 -44.75 19.25
N LEU A 15 -26.43 -44.74 20.47
CA LEU A 15 -26.46 -43.55 21.32
C LEU A 15 -25.05 -43.08 21.72
N ILE A 16 -24.16 -44.01 22.08
CA ILE A 16 -22.77 -43.67 22.41
C ILE A 16 -22.05 -43.10 21.19
N PHE A 17 -22.22 -43.72 20.01
CA PHE A 17 -21.63 -43.19 18.77
C PHE A 17 -22.17 -41.80 18.43
N ALA A 18 -23.47 -41.56 18.59
CA ALA A 18 -24.06 -40.25 18.36
C ALA A 18 -23.46 -39.18 19.28
N ILE A 19 -23.31 -39.47 20.58
CA ILE A 19 -22.72 -38.52 21.53
C ILE A 19 -21.25 -38.24 21.21
N VAL A 20 -20.47 -39.26 20.85
CA VAL A 20 -19.05 -39.09 20.49
C VAL A 20 -18.91 -38.26 19.22
N ILE A 21 -19.71 -38.53 18.19
CA ILE A 21 -19.67 -37.75 16.93
C ILE A 21 -20.07 -36.30 17.20
N ILE A 22 -21.15 -36.05 17.96
CA ILE A 22 -21.57 -34.69 18.31
C ILE A 22 -20.48 -33.99 19.13
N ALA A 23 -19.87 -34.67 20.11
CA ALA A 23 -18.79 -34.08 20.91
C ALA A 23 -17.57 -33.71 20.05
N LEU A 24 -17.16 -34.58 19.14
CA LEU A 24 -16.06 -34.29 18.21
C LEU A 24 -16.39 -33.14 17.25
N SER A 25 -17.61 -33.09 16.72
CA SER A 25 -18.06 -32.01 15.84
C SER A 25 -18.16 -30.67 16.57
N VAL A 26 -18.67 -30.66 17.81
CA VAL A 26 -18.83 -29.42 18.60
C VAL A 26 -17.47 -28.88 19.07
N MET A 27 -16.46 -29.73 19.26
CA MET A 27 -15.10 -29.28 19.59
C MET A 27 -14.32 -28.75 18.37
N SER A 28 -14.54 -29.29 17.18
CA SER A 28 -13.79 -28.89 15.97
C SER A 28 -14.32 -27.60 15.33
N LEU A 29 -15.61 -27.29 15.48
CA LEU A 29 -16.23 -26.09 14.89
C LEU A 29 -15.62 -24.77 15.42
N PRO A 30 -15.45 -24.55 16.74
CA PRO A 30 -14.82 -23.33 17.25
C PRO A 30 -13.39 -23.15 16.77
N MET A 31 -12.58 -24.23 16.75
CA MET A 31 -11.19 -24.15 16.30
C MET A 31 -11.08 -23.76 14.82
N MET A 32 -11.95 -24.31 13.97
CA MET A 32 -11.96 -23.93 12.55
C MET A 32 -12.39 -22.47 12.36
N SER A 33 -13.34 -21.98 13.17
CA SER A 33 -13.78 -20.58 13.14
C SER A 33 -12.66 -19.63 13.57
N GLU A 34 -11.91 -19.96 14.61
CA GLU A 34 -10.79 -19.14 15.11
C GLU A 34 -9.64 -19.05 14.11
N VAL A 35 -9.26 -20.19 13.50
CA VAL A 35 -8.23 -20.22 12.44
C VAL A 35 -8.66 -19.40 11.23
N THR A 36 -9.94 -19.49 10.85
CA THR A 36 -10.48 -18.69 9.73
C THR A 36 -10.45 -17.19 10.05
N SER A 37 -10.85 -16.79 11.27
CA SER A 37 -10.81 -15.40 11.72
C SER A 37 -9.39 -14.84 11.72
N SER A 38 -8.44 -15.59 12.26
CA SER A 38 -7.02 -15.22 12.25
C SER A 38 -6.45 -15.11 10.83
N GLY A 39 -6.94 -15.95 9.91
CA GLY A 39 -6.57 -15.87 8.49
C GLY A 39 -7.01 -14.57 7.83
N ILE A 40 -8.20 -14.07 8.16
CA ILE A 40 -8.74 -12.81 7.64
C ILE A 40 -7.94 -11.61 8.15
N GLU A 41 -7.63 -11.57 9.44
CA GLU A 41 -6.82 -10.49 10.04
C GLU A 41 -5.39 -10.44 9.44
N ASN A 42 -4.76 -11.59 9.24
CA ASN A 42 -3.43 -11.63 8.61
C ASN A 42 -3.46 -11.20 7.13
N ASN A 43 -4.56 -11.40 6.42
CA ASN A 43 -4.73 -10.93 5.05
C ASN A 43 -4.91 -9.40 5.01
N LEU A 44 -5.72 -8.88 5.94
CA LEU A 44 -5.96 -7.45 6.15
C LEU A 44 -4.66 -6.68 6.37
N VAL A 45 -3.80 -7.18 7.28
CA VAL A 45 -2.50 -6.56 7.59
C VAL A 45 -1.58 -6.58 6.38
N GLN A 46 -1.58 -7.65 5.58
CA GLN A 46 -0.77 -7.72 4.36
C GLN A 46 -1.21 -6.68 3.32
N GLU A 47 -2.52 -6.48 3.12
CA GLU A 47 -3.02 -5.44 2.21
C GLU A 47 -2.57 -4.04 2.65
N ALA A 48 -2.68 -3.74 3.95
CA ALA A 48 -2.22 -2.46 4.50
C ALA A 48 -0.69 -2.28 4.34
N ILE A 49 0.09 -3.34 4.51
CA ILE A 49 1.55 -3.31 4.27
C ILE A 49 1.85 -3.05 2.78
N PHE A 50 1.16 -3.71 1.86
CA PHE A 50 1.35 -3.48 0.43
C PHE A 50 0.94 -2.06 0.00
N ALA A 51 -0.12 -1.52 0.59
CA ALA A 51 -0.52 -0.14 0.41
C ALA A 51 0.58 0.83 0.89
N ALA A 52 1.03 0.67 2.14
CA ALA A 52 2.10 1.49 2.72
C ALA A 52 3.39 1.43 1.89
N ALA A 53 3.77 0.22 1.43
CA ALA A 53 4.94 0.01 0.60
C ALA A 53 4.80 0.65 -0.78
N THR A 54 3.63 0.58 -1.40
CA THR A 54 3.37 1.23 -2.70
C THR A 54 3.52 2.73 -2.58
N GLU A 55 3.01 3.31 -1.50
CA GLU A 55 3.08 4.73 -1.24
C GLU A 55 4.48 5.21 -0.87
N ALA A 56 5.21 4.47 -0.02
CA ALA A 56 6.60 4.77 0.27
C ALA A 56 7.45 4.68 -1.01
N ASN A 57 7.23 3.67 -1.86
CA ASN A 57 7.92 3.55 -3.15
C ASN A 57 7.58 4.72 -4.09
N GLU A 58 6.32 5.16 -4.12
CA GLU A 58 5.90 6.35 -4.87
C GLU A 58 6.61 7.60 -4.34
N ALA A 59 6.62 7.81 -3.02
CA ALA A 59 7.32 8.91 -2.38
C ALA A 59 8.83 8.92 -2.71
N THR A 60 9.51 7.76 -2.64
CA THR A 60 10.94 7.64 -2.98
C THR A 60 11.26 7.86 -4.45
N SER A 61 10.26 7.78 -5.35
CA SER A 61 10.43 8.09 -6.77
C SER A 61 10.44 9.58 -7.07
N HIS A 62 10.12 10.43 -6.09
CA HIS A 62 10.24 11.88 -6.22
C HIS A 62 11.69 12.35 -6.15
N MET A 63 11.94 13.53 -6.72
CA MET A 63 13.22 14.19 -6.63
C MET A 63 13.50 14.62 -5.20
N TRP A 64 14.77 14.68 -4.82
CA TRP A 64 15.16 15.08 -3.48
C TRP A 64 14.60 16.46 -3.07
N ASP A 65 14.79 17.46 -3.92
CA ASP A 65 14.29 18.82 -3.77
C ASP A 65 14.00 19.48 -5.13
N GLU A 66 13.57 20.74 -5.11
CA GLU A 66 13.27 21.54 -6.30
C GLU A 66 14.51 21.85 -7.15
N HIS A 67 15.71 21.79 -6.56
CA HIS A 67 16.97 22.08 -7.24
C HIS A 67 17.64 20.82 -7.81
N SER A 68 17.10 19.64 -7.49
CA SER A 68 17.58 18.34 -7.96
C SER A 68 17.15 18.02 -9.40
N MET A 69 16.46 18.94 -10.08
CA MET A 69 16.03 18.80 -11.47
C MET A 69 16.73 19.82 -12.36
N ASN A 70 17.41 19.33 -13.40
CA ASN A 70 18.01 20.17 -14.45
C ASN A 70 16.95 20.65 -15.47
N ASP A 71 15.76 20.01 -15.50
CA ASP A 71 14.70 20.36 -16.44
C ASP A 71 13.30 20.14 -15.87
N VAL A 72 12.79 21.15 -15.15
CA VAL A 72 11.42 21.24 -14.60
C VAL A 72 10.32 20.93 -15.63
N ASN A 73 10.61 21.06 -16.93
CA ASN A 73 9.64 20.88 -18.00
C ASN A 73 9.74 19.50 -18.70
N LEU A 74 10.82 18.73 -18.47
CA LEU A 74 11.07 17.45 -19.15
C LEU A 74 11.12 16.23 -18.22
N THR A 75 11.10 16.36 -16.89
CA THR A 75 11.17 15.17 -16.01
C THR A 75 9.82 14.43 -15.94
N GLU A 76 9.71 13.33 -16.69
CA GLU A 76 8.47 12.59 -17.00
C GLU A 76 8.20 11.34 -16.14
N TYR A 77 8.93 11.07 -15.06
CA TYR A 77 9.10 9.65 -14.69
C TYR A 77 8.05 9.00 -13.78
N SER A 78 6.91 9.62 -13.52
CA SER A 78 5.76 8.85 -13.03
C SER A 78 4.43 9.38 -13.56
N ARG A 79 3.95 8.74 -14.64
CA ARG A 79 2.63 8.97 -15.22
C ARG A 79 1.79 7.71 -15.08
N VAL A 80 0.51 7.89 -14.81
CA VAL A 80 -0.50 6.83 -14.69
C VAL A 80 -1.43 6.94 -15.88
N VAL A 81 -1.72 5.81 -16.53
CA VAL A 81 -2.68 5.79 -17.65
C VAL A 81 -4.06 6.20 -17.12
N ASN A 82 -4.69 7.19 -17.77
CA ASN A 82 -6.08 7.53 -17.49
C ASN A 82 -6.98 6.43 -18.05
N VAL A 83 -7.34 5.48 -17.19
CA VAL A 83 -8.32 4.42 -17.50
C VAL A 83 -9.68 4.92 -17.05
N ASN A 84 -10.70 4.81 -17.90
CA ASN A 84 -12.10 5.09 -17.57
C ASN A 84 -12.38 6.49 -16.96
N ASN A 85 -11.58 7.49 -17.28
CA ASN A 85 -11.74 8.86 -16.76
C ASN A 85 -11.69 8.94 -15.22
N GLU A 86 -10.93 8.06 -14.58
CA GLU A 86 -10.70 8.05 -13.13
C GLU A 86 -9.75 9.17 -12.66
N CYS A 87 -9.20 9.90 -13.61
CA CYS A 87 -8.35 11.06 -13.36
C CYS A 87 -9.18 12.31 -13.18
N ASN A 88 -8.84 13.09 -12.17
CA ASN A 88 -9.45 14.39 -11.94
C ASN A 88 -9.08 15.34 -13.11
N ALA A 89 -10.09 15.89 -13.79
CA ALA A 89 -9.91 16.71 -14.98
C ALA A 89 -9.18 18.05 -14.72
N THR A 90 -9.11 18.50 -13.46
CA THR A 90 -8.52 19.78 -13.07
C THR A 90 -7.11 19.59 -12.50
N THR A 91 -6.91 18.58 -11.66
CA THR A 91 -5.61 18.33 -11.02
C THR A 91 -4.74 17.35 -11.81
N PHE A 92 -5.32 16.64 -12.77
CA PHE A 92 -4.69 15.54 -13.50
C PHE A 92 -4.06 14.49 -12.59
N LYS A 93 -4.62 14.31 -11.40
CA LYS A 93 -4.24 13.25 -10.45
C LYS A 93 -5.32 12.19 -10.45
N ARG A 94 -4.91 10.93 -10.30
CA ARG A 94 -5.82 9.83 -9.99
C ARG A 94 -6.02 9.81 -8.48
N LEU A 95 -7.26 9.63 -8.03
CA LEU A 95 -7.54 9.43 -6.61
C LEU A 95 -6.81 8.15 -6.12
N GLY A 96 -6.35 8.10 -4.87
CA GLY A 96 -5.54 6.98 -4.36
C GLY A 96 -4.08 6.91 -4.86
N HIS A 97 -3.69 7.80 -5.78
CA HIS A 97 -2.28 8.02 -6.15
C HIS A 97 -1.81 9.36 -5.57
N ILE A 98 -0.61 9.38 -5.02
CA ILE A 98 -0.04 10.55 -4.35
C ILE A 98 0.89 11.25 -5.34
N ASN A 99 0.33 12.24 -6.04
CA ASN A 99 1.07 13.14 -6.93
C ASN A 99 1.60 12.54 -8.22
N ARG A 100 1.16 11.34 -8.60
CA ARG A 100 1.31 10.86 -9.98
C ARG A 100 0.34 11.54 -10.93
N ARG A 101 0.87 11.94 -12.10
CA ARG A 101 0.09 12.59 -13.16
C ARG A 101 -0.61 11.56 -14.01
N CYS A 102 -1.86 11.83 -14.37
CA CYS A 102 -2.56 11.08 -15.38
C CYS A 102 -2.08 11.46 -16.78
N ILE A 103 -1.84 10.46 -17.63
CA ILE A 103 -1.69 10.67 -19.07
C ILE A 103 -3.08 10.64 -19.71
N ASN A 104 -3.57 11.80 -20.14
CA ASN A 104 -4.91 11.95 -20.71
C ASN A 104 -5.00 11.54 -22.18
N ASN A 105 -3.87 11.42 -22.87
CA ASN A 105 -3.80 11.07 -24.27
C ASN A 105 -2.39 10.54 -24.55
N LEU A 106 -2.24 9.53 -25.41
CA LEU A 106 -0.94 8.97 -25.78
C LEU A 106 0.00 10.00 -26.45
N ALA A 107 -0.50 11.20 -26.74
CA ALA A 107 0.30 12.36 -27.11
C ALA A 107 0.74 13.11 -25.84
N LEU A 108 2.05 13.21 -25.65
CA LEU A 108 2.75 14.01 -24.64
C LEU A 108 2.33 15.50 -24.78
N GLY A 109 1.18 15.87 -24.23
CA GLY A 109 0.75 17.27 -24.19
C GLY A 109 1.62 18.04 -23.21
N THR A 110 2.24 19.12 -23.66
CA THR A 110 2.99 20.05 -22.81
C THR A 110 2.03 20.63 -21.76
N PHE A 111 2.31 20.40 -20.49
CA PHE A 111 1.49 20.90 -19.40
C PHE A 111 1.75 22.39 -19.16
N THR A 112 0.70 23.21 -19.15
CA THR A 112 0.75 24.68 -18.97
C THR A 112 0.22 25.13 -17.60
N GLY A 113 0.56 24.40 -16.53
CA GLY A 113 0.28 24.82 -15.15
C GLY A 113 1.58 25.15 -14.39
N THR A 114 1.52 26.15 -13.51
CA THR A 114 2.71 26.88 -13.04
C THR A 114 3.42 26.33 -11.81
N VAL A 115 2.92 25.33 -11.08
CA VAL A 115 3.65 24.81 -9.92
C VAL A 115 3.33 23.34 -9.70
N PHE A 116 4.22 22.45 -10.13
CA PHE A 116 4.35 21.16 -9.47
C PHE A 116 5.71 21.14 -8.80
N ASN A 117 5.69 21.12 -7.48
CA ASN A 117 6.87 20.85 -6.70
C ASN A 117 7.11 19.34 -6.78
N PHE A 118 8.17 18.92 -7.47
CA PHE A 118 8.53 17.50 -7.61
C PHE A 118 9.47 17.02 -6.50
N SER A 119 9.73 17.87 -5.49
CA SER A 119 10.41 17.45 -4.28
C SER A 119 9.60 16.36 -3.59
N ILE A 120 10.33 15.45 -2.96
CA ILE A 120 9.79 14.46 -2.06
C ILE A 120 8.97 15.05 -0.91
N ASN A 121 9.18 16.32 -0.56
CA ASN A 121 8.34 17.03 0.42
C ASN A 121 6.87 17.06 0.00
N PHE A 122 6.57 16.89 -1.30
CA PHE A 122 5.21 16.85 -1.79
C PHE A 122 4.50 15.52 -1.52
N ALA A 123 5.26 14.45 -1.22
CA ALA A 123 4.69 13.20 -0.73
C ALA A 123 3.99 13.37 0.62
N ASP A 124 4.23 14.46 1.35
CA ASP A 124 3.51 14.79 2.57
C ASP A 124 2.02 15.03 2.27
N HIS A 125 1.14 14.28 2.94
CA HIS A 125 -0.29 14.52 2.90
C HIS A 125 -1.00 14.04 4.17
N ASN A 126 -2.11 14.70 4.46
CA ASN A 126 -3.05 14.29 5.50
C ASN A 126 -3.81 13.01 5.10
N ALA A 127 -4.50 12.41 6.07
CA ALA A 127 -5.34 11.23 5.90
C ALA A 127 -6.17 11.26 4.61
N SER A 128 -5.89 10.34 3.70
CA SER A 128 -6.59 10.19 2.42
C SER A 128 -6.83 8.72 2.08
N LEU A 129 -7.94 8.42 1.39
CA LEU A 129 -8.29 7.05 1.03
C LEU A 129 -7.32 6.48 -0.02
N ILE A 130 -6.75 5.31 0.29
CA ILE A 130 -5.84 4.59 -0.63
C ILE A 130 -6.61 3.85 -1.71
N PHE A 131 -7.70 3.18 -1.32
CA PHE A 131 -8.50 2.36 -2.21
C PHE A 131 -9.75 3.12 -2.65
N ILE A 132 -9.93 3.27 -3.97
CA ILE A 132 -11.20 3.73 -4.54
C ILE A 132 -12.05 2.51 -4.86
N ALA A 133 -13.30 2.49 -4.40
CA ALA A 133 -14.30 1.64 -5.02
C ALA A 133 -14.53 2.14 -6.47
N PRO A 134 -14.51 1.28 -7.50
CA PRO A 134 -14.76 1.72 -8.87
C PRO A 134 -16.08 2.50 -8.93
N THR A 135 -16.08 3.67 -9.56
CA THR A 135 -17.27 4.53 -9.64
C THR A 135 -18.45 3.76 -10.26
N GLY A 136 -19.53 3.60 -9.50
CA GLY A 136 -20.71 2.83 -9.92
C GLY A 136 -20.67 1.33 -9.57
N SER A 137 -19.57 0.84 -9.02
CA SER A 137 -19.53 -0.45 -8.33
C SER A 137 -19.93 -0.23 -6.88
N SER A 138 -21.06 -0.82 -6.48
CA SER A 138 -21.22 -1.13 -5.07
C SER A 138 -20.03 -1.99 -4.65
N ILE A 139 -19.64 -1.87 -3.39
CA ILE A 139 -18.47 -2.49 -2.76
C ILE A 139 -18.63 -4.03 -2.66
N THR A 140 -19.55 -4.60 -3.45
CA THR A 140 -20.15 -5.92 -3.24
C THR A 140 -19.25 -7.09 -3.65
N SER A 141 -18.19 -6.88 -4.43
CA SER A 141 -17.25 -7.96 -4.77
C SER A 141 -16.17 -8.19 -3.70
N ALA A 142 -16.09 -7.33 -2.68
CA ALA A 142 -15.09 -7.43 -1.62
C ALA A 142 -15.57 -7.04 -0.21
N GLU A 143 -16.87 -6.80 -0.03
CA GLU A 143 -17.55 -6.63 1.25
C GLU A 143 -17.27 -7.82 2.17
N GLY A 144 -16.23 -7.69 3.01
CA GLY A 144 -15.82 -8.72 3.97
C GLY A 144 -14.31 -8.87 4.13
N TYR A 145 -13.51 -8.59 3.09
CA TYR A 145 -12.04 -8.67 3.18
C TYR A 145 -11.31 -7.36 2.88
N LYS A 146 -11.90 -6.45 2.08
CA LYS A 146 -11.32 -5.13 1.85
C LYS A 146 -11.89 -4.12 2.82
N GLN A 147 -11.02 -3.48 3.58
CA GLN A 147 -11.39 -2.35 4.42
C GLN A 147 -10.96 -1.03 3.81
N ASN A 148 -11.70 0.02 4.16
CA ASN A 148 -11.30 1.37 3.80
C ASN A 148 -10.16 1.78 4.74
N TYR A 149 -8.99 2.05 4.16
CA TYR A 149 -7.87 2.62 4.89
C TYR A 149 -7.59 4.04 4.42
N ASN A 150 -7.21 4.86 5.40
CA ASN A 150 -6.58 6.14 5.14
C ASN A 150 -5.07 5.96 5.21
N SER A 151 -4.36 6.54 4.26
CA SER A 151 -2.93 6.79 4.41
C SER A 151 -2.67 8.23 4.84
N THR A 152 -1.65 8.39 5.66
CA THR A 152 -0.98 9.66 5.96
C THR A 152 0.50 9.48 5.69
N ALA A 153 1.09 10.36 4.88
CA ALA A 153 2.53 10.39 4.67
C ALA A 153 3.11 11.67 5.27
N VAL A 154 4.18 11.54 6.04
CA VAL A 154 4.91 12.66 6.64
C VAL A 154 6.35 12.61 6.16
N VAL A 155 6.84 13.73 5.65
CA VAL A 155 8.25 13.85 5.23
C VAL A 155 8.97 14.77 6.20
N SER A 156 10.02 14.26 6.84
CA SER A 156 10.76 15.00 7.86
C SER A 156 12.26 14.81 7.71
N ASN A 157 13.05 15.74 8.25
CA ASN A 157 14.49 15.59 8.36
C ASN A 157 14.81 14.99 9.74
N PRO A 158 15.17 13.69 9.84
CA PRO A 158 15.38 13.05 11.13
C PRO A 158 16.58 13.68 11.84
N SER A 159 16.38 14.09 13.10
CA SER A 159 17.45 14.65 13.94
C SER A 159 18.46 13.61 14.43
N SER A 160 18.16 12.33 14.27
CA SER A 160 18.89 11.19 14.83
C SER A 160 19.85 10.49 13.85
N PHE A 161 19.72 10.74 12.54
CA PHE A 161 20.67 10.24 11.54
C PHE A 161 21.78 11.25 11.35
N GLY A 162 23.03 10.88 11.64
CA GLY A 162 24.21 11.76 11.51
C GLY A 162 24.32 12.77 12.65
N LEU A 163 24.88 12.32 13.78
CA LEU A 163 25.18 13.16 14.94
C LEU A 163 26.23 14.23 14.58
N ALA A 164 25.76 15.41 14.19
CA ALA A 164 26.43 16.67 14.46
C ALA A 164 25.36 17.68 14.91
N ALA A 165 25.47 18.14 16.15
CA ALA A 165 24.50 19.01 16.82
C ALA A 165 24.27 20.36 16.13
N ASP A 166 25.02 20.67 15.06
CA ASP A 166 25.07 21.98 14.43
C ASP A 166 24.51 21.99 13.00
N ASN A 167 23.98 20.86 12.50
CA ASN A 167 23.35 20.82 11.18
C ASN A 167 22.29 19.70 11.12
N PRO A 168 20.97 19.99 11.27
CA PRO A 168 19.95 18.97 11.05
C PRO A 168 20.18 18.42 9.65
N ASN A 169 20.42 17.11 9.55
CA ASN A 169 21.02 16.49 8.39
C ASN A 169 20.20 16.81 7.12
N SER A 170 20.60 17.85 6.39
CA SER A 170 19.86 18.40 5.24
C SER A 170 19.92 17.46 4.03
N ASN A 171 20.70 16.39 4.16
CA ASN A 171 20.97 15.40 3.14
C ASN A 171 20.23 14.09 3.38
N ILE A 172 19.45 13.93 4.46
CA ILE A 172 18.61 12.75 4.72
C ILE A 172 17.18 13.21 5.09
N LYS A 173 16.19 12.55 4.49
CA LYS A 173 14.76 12.78 4.71
C LYS A 173 14.14 11.43 5.00
N GLU A 174 13.35 11.38 6.04
CA GLU A 174 12.51 10.27 6.42
C GLU A 174 11.12 10.50 5.85
N ILE A 175 10.60 9.49 5.17
CA ILE A 175 9.22 9.40 4.71
C ILE A 175 8.56 8.37 5.63
N GLN A 176 7.57 8.80 6.39
CA GLN A 176 6.79 7.91 7.24
C GLN A 176 5.37 7.81 6.68
N VAL A 177 5.02 6.62 6.21
CA VAL A 177 3.67 6.30 5.71
C VAL A 177 2.93 5.54 6.80
N THR A 178 1.79 6.08 7.22
CA THR A 178 0.94 5.52 8.28
C THR A 178 -0.41 5.15 7.70
N ILE A 179 -0.75 3.85 7.78
CA ILE A 179 -2.04 3.34 7.34
C ILE A 179 -2.94 3.18 8.56
N THR A 180 -4.10 3.84 8.50
CA THR A 180 -5.11 3.82 9.55
C THR A 180 -6.42 3.26 9.02
N ASN A 181 -7.14 2.53 9.88
CA ASN A 181 -8.49 2.09 9.57
C ASN A 181 -9.44 3.29 9.61
N VAL A 182 -10.23 3.51 8.56
CA VAL A 182 -11.15 4.65 8.47
C VAL A 182 -12.24 4.63 9.55
N THR A 183 -12.64 3.43 10.01
CA THR A 183 -13.74 3.25 10.96
C THR A 183 -13.25 3.37 12.40
N THR A 184 -12.12 2.74 12.73
CA THR A 184 -11.61 2.70 14.12
C THR A 184 -10.55 3.75 14.41
N ASN A 185 -9.99 4.41 13.39
CA ASN A 185 -8.79 5.27 13.47
C ASN A 185 -7.57 4.58 14.09
N GLU A 186 -7.56 3.25 14.13
CA GLU A 186 -6.43 2.48 14.61
C GLU A 186 -5.32 2.44 13.57
N ILE A 187 -4.07 2.56 14.03
CA ILE A 187 -2.89 2.41 13.18
C ILE A 187 -2.70 0.92 12.89
N ILE A 188 -2.80 0.55 11.62
CA ILE A 188 -2.60 -0.84 11.18
C ILE A 188 -1.13 -1.10 10.90
N THR A 189 -0.46 -0.16 10.24
CA THR A 189 0.97 -0.27 9.93
C THR A 189 1.61 1.10 9.74
N VAL A 190 2.90 1.18 10.04
CA VAL A 190 3.75 2.34 9.78
C VAL A 190 4.97 1.83 9.02
N LEU A 191 5.25 2.42 7.87
CA LEU A 191 6.44 2.14 7.08
C LEU A 191 7.27 3.41 6.99
N SER A 192 8.54 3.33 7.41
CA SER A 192 9.51 4.40 7.22
C SER A 192 10.44 4.05 6.04
N ALA A 193 10.66 5.02 5.17
CA ALA A 193 11.70 4.98 4.14
C ALA A 193 12.63 6.18 4.31
N TYR A 194 13.91 6.00 4.00
CA TYR A 194 14.89 7.07 4.03
C TYR A 194 15.40 7.30 2.61
N THR A 195 15.47 8.56 2.24
CA THR A 195 16.11 9.02 1.02
C THR A 195 17.28 9.90 1.41
N ALA A 196 18.29 9.99 0.53
CA ALA A 196 19.46 10.82 0.75
C ALA A 196 19.77 11.67 -0.48
N ASN A 197 20.33 12.85 -0.25
CA ASN A 197 20.83 13.75 -1.28
C ASN A 197 22.18 13.26 -1.83
N ILE A 198 22.18 12.16 -2.57
CA ILE A 198 23.39 11.60 -3.20
C ILE A 198 23.40 11.79 -4.73
N GLY A 199 22.44 12.54 -5.26
CA GLY A 199 22.22 12.72 -6.69
C GLY A 199 21.61 11.48 -7.37
N GLU A 200 21.03 11.68 -8.55
CA GLU A 200 20.66 10.57 -9.45
C GLU A 200 21.92 10.10 -10.19
N PRO A 201 22.11 8.78 -10.43
CA PRO A 201 23.17 8.31 -11.29
C PRO A 201 22.93 8.80 -12.72
N ASP A 202 23.63 9.87 -13.12
CA ASP A 202 23.74 10.27 -14.52
C ASP A 202 24.64 9.25 -15.23
N LEU A 203 24.00 8.24 -15.82
CA LEU A 203 24.63 7.37 -16.81
C LEU A 203 24.78 8.17 -18.10
N GLY A 204 25.72 9.12 -18.08
CA GLY A 204 26.03 9.93 -19.23
C GLY A 204 26.24 9.01 -20.43
N SER A 205 25.57 9.31 -21.55
CA SER A 205 25.92 8.79 -22.87
C SER A 205 27.26 9.39 -23.31
N GLY A 206 28.29 9.18 -22.50
CA GLY A 206 29.65 9.51 -22.82
C GLY A 206 30.05 8.60 -23.96
N ASN A 207 30.33 9.19 -25.12
CA ASN A 207 31.13 8.52 -26.13
C ASN A 207 32.33 7.90 -25.43
N ILE A 208 32.40 6.57 -25.45
CA ILE A 208 33.57 5.82 -25.03
C ILE A 208 34.68 6.25 -25.98
N TYR A 209 35.44 7.27 -25.59
CA TYR A 209 36.70 7.61 -26.26
C TYR A 209 37.66 6.46 -25.96
N HIS A 210 37.59 5.42 -26.79
CA HIS A 210 38.62 4.41 -26.85
C HIS A 210 39.85 5.09 -27.42
N LYS A 211 40.73 5.59 -26.53
CA LYS A 211 42.07 6.04 -26.89
C LYS A 211 42.91 4.79 -27.17
N GLY A 212 42.63 4.13 -28.28
CA GLY A 212 43.46 3.08 -28.84
C GLY A 212 44.68 3.74 -29.48
N THR A 213 45.80 3.71 -28.77
CA THR A 213 47.12 3.85 -29.39
C THR A 213 47.46 2.52 -30.06
N TYR A 214 47.49 2.52 -31.39
CA TYR A 214 48.38 1.70 -32.21
C TYR A 214 49.03 2.61 -33.24
#